data_AF-A0A928F863-F1
#
_entry.id   AF-A0A928F863-F1
#
_cell.length_a   1.000
_cell.length_b   1.000
_cell.length_c   1.000
_cell.angle_alpha   90.00
_cell.angle_beta   90.00
_cell.angle_gamma   90.00
#
_symmetry.space_group_name_H-M   'P 1'
#
loop_
_entity.id
_entity.type
_entity.pdbx_description
1 polymer ?
#
loop_
_entity_poly.entity_id
_entity_poly.type
_entity_poly.pdbx_seq_one_letter_code
_entity_poly.pdbx_strand_id
1 'polypeptide(L)'
;AVLQDDLVAKLPDRTAFAGSVATADRLLRTMVKEAGVPLPEASRMLSETPARVMGYTDRGRIAPGQRADLVLLNDDYQIQHVIWKGELIK
;
A
#
# COMPACT_ATOMS: atom_id res chain seq x y z
N ALA A 1 15.03 17.61 10.99
CA ALA A 1 15.65 16.81 9.92
C ALA A 1 15.69 15.35 10.36
N VAL A 2 15.62 14.39 9.44
CA VAL A 2 15.73 12.95 9.71
C VAL A 2 16.84 12.36 8.83
N LEU A 3 17.51 11.31 9.32
CA LEU A 3 18.45 10.52 8.54
C LEU A 3 17.71 9.33 7.93
N GLN A 4 17.94 9.05 6.66
CA GLN A 4 17.43 7.86 6.01
C GLN A 4 18.54 6.80 5.98
N ASP A 5 18.33 5.70 6.69
CA ASP A 5 19.13 4.48 6.58
C ASP A 5 18.21 3.39 5.97
N ASP A 6 18.47 3.01 4.72
CA ASP A 6 17.65 2.09 3.92
C ASP A 6 16.16 2.50 3.87
N LEU A 7 15.27 1.70 4.48
CA LEU A 7 13.82 1.92 4.54
C LEU A 7 13.34 2.57 5.85
N VAL A 8 14.27 3.02 6.69
CA VAL A 8 13.98 3.53 8.02
C VAL A 8 14.40 5.00 8.13
N ALA A 9 13.47 5.85 8.56
CA ALA A 9 13.79 7.21 8.97
C ALA A 9 14.22 7.19 10.45
N LYS A 10 15.31 7.88 10.78
CA LYS A 10 15.87 7.99 12.13
C LYS A 10 16.06 9.45 12.52
N LEU A 11 16.04 9.74 13.82
CA LEU A 11 16.50 11.03 14.32
C LEU A 11 17.99 11.25 13.98
N PRO A 12 18.47 12.50 13.85
CA PRO A 12 19.86 12.79 13.50
C PRO A 12 20.90 12.21 14.46
N ASP A 13 20.55 12.09 15.73
CA ASP A 13 21.37 11.46 16.78
C ASP A 13 21.27 9.92 16.79
N ARG A 14 20.47 9.34 15.89
CA ARG A 14 20.20 7.90 15.73
C ARG A 14 19.61 7.23 16.97
N THR A 15 19.06 7.98 17.92
CA THR A 15 18.51 7.44 19.17
C THR A 15 17.14 6.79 19.00
N ALA A 16 16.37 7.19 17.98
CA ALA A 16 15.04 6.66 17.73
C ALA A 16 14.69 6.60 16.23
N PHE A 17 13.71 5.74 15.92
CA PHE A 17 13.03 5.75 14.63
C PHE A 17 12.07 6.93 14.54
N ALA A 18 12.08 7.59 13.38
CA ALA A 18 11.22 8.71 13.02
C ALA A 18 10.22 8.33 11.92
N GLY A 19 9.95 7.02 11.75
CA GLY A 19 9.04 6.47 10.76
C GLY A 19 9.71 5.57 9.74
N SER A 20 8.95 5.19 8.71
CA SER A 20 9.43 4.40 7.57
C SER A 20 9.30 5.21 6.29
N VAL A 21 10.16 4.91 5.31
CA VAL A 21 10.05 5.40 3.94
C VAL A 21 9.53 4.31 2.98
N ALA A 22 8.95 3.23 3.51
CA ALA A 22 8.36 2.17 2.72
C ALA A 22 7.10 2.63 1.98
N THR A 23 6.98 2.23 0.72
CA THR A 23 5.81 2.49 -0.13
C THR A 23 4.79 1.36 -0.02
N ALA A 24 3.53 1.64 -0.31
CA ALA A 24 2.43 0.67 -0.19
C ALA A 24 2.66 -0.62 -1.01
N ASP A 25 3.22 -0.52 -2.22
CA ASP A 25 3.55 -1.68 -3.07
C ASP A 25 4.66 -2.55 -2.47
N ARG A 26 5.65 -1.92 -1.82
CA ARG A 26 6.70 -2.65 -1.07
C ARG A 26 6.11 -3.35 0.14
N LEU A 27 5.24 -2.67 0.90
CA LEU A 27 4.55 -3.28 2.04
C LEU A 27 3.71 -4.48 1.61
N LEU A 28 2.95 -4.38 0.50
CA LEU A 28 2.20 -5.51 -0.05
C LEU A 28 3.14 -6.67 -0.42
N ARG A 29 4.23 -6.38 -1.13
CA ARG A 29 5.22 -7.38 -1.54
C ARG A 29 5.83 -8.10 -0.34
N THR A 30 6.24 -7.37 0.70
CA THR A 30 6.80 -7.95 1.93
C THR A 30 5.76 -8.81 2.66
N MET A 31 4.51 -8.34 2.78
CA MET A 31 3.43 -9.11 3.40
C MET A 31 3.20 -10.46 2.70
N VAL A 32 3.21 -10.47 1.36
CA VAL A 32 2.96 -11.69 0.60
C VAL A 32 4.19 -12.58 0.49
N LYS A 33 5.35 -12.03 0.11
CA LYS A 33 6.56 -12.81 -0.18
C LYS A 33 7.37 -13.20 1.06
N GLU A 34 7.43 -12.34 2.07
CA GLU A 34 8.27 -12.56 3.25
C GLU A 34 7.45 -13.05 4.44
N ALA A 35 6.28 -12.45 4.69
CA ALA A 35 5.41 -12.84 5.81
C ALA A 35 4.43 -13.98 5.45
N GLY A 36 4.33 -14.37 4.17
CA GLY A 36 3.50 -15.49 3.71
C GLY A 36 1.99 -15.25 3.79
N VAL A 37 1.55 -13.98 3.92
CA VAL A 37 0.12 -13.66 3.97
C VAL A 37 -0.50 -13.79 2.57
N PRO A 38 -1.64 -14.47 2.41
CA PRO A 38 -2.30 -14.59 1.12
C PRO A 38 -2.62 -13.22 0.50
N LEU A 39 -2.39 -13.06 -0.81
CA LEU A 39 -2.60 -11.81 -1.53
C LEU A 39 -3.99 -11.17 -1.28
N PRO A 40 -5.12 -11.91 -1.29
CA PRO A 40 -6.43 -11.30 -1.01
C PRO A 40 -6.53 -10.71 0.39
N GLU A 41 -5.86 -11.32 1.38
CA GLU A 41 -5.84 -10.83 2.76
C GLU A 41 -4.95 -9.59 2.89
N ALA A 42 -3.73 -9.64 2.35
CA ALA A 42 -2.83 -8.49 2.33
C ALA A 42 -3.45 -7.29 1.59
N SER A 43 -4.16 -7.54 0.48
CA SER A 43 -4.91 -6.51 -0.26
C SER A 43 -6.02 -5.89 0.60
N ARG A 44 -6.81 -6.69 1.33
CA ARG A 44 -7.83 -6.19 2.26
C ARG A 44 -7.23 -5.40 3.42
N MET A 45 -6.07 -5.79 3.93
CA MET A 45 -5.35 -5.01 4.96
C MET A 45 -4.92 -3.65 4.43
N LEU A 46 -4.46 -3.59 3.17
CA LEU A 46 -3.96 -2.37 2.55
C LEU A 46 -5.08 -1.41 2.09
N SER A 47 -6.27 -1.92 1.77
CA SER A 47 -7.32 -1.15 1.09
C SER A 47 -8.68 -1.17 1.80
N GLU A 48 -9.35 -2.31 1.88
CA GLU A 48 -10.70 -2.43 2.45
C GLU A 48 -10.75 -2.02 3.93
N THR A 49 -9.77 -2.48 4.71
CA THR A 49 -9.70 -2.21 6.16
C THR A 49 -9.58 -0.71 6.46
N PRO A 50 -8.59 0.03 5.92
CA PRO A 50 -8.51 1.46 6.15
C PRO A 50 -9.70 2.23 5.55
N ALA A 51 -10.23 1.83 4.39
CA ALA A 51 -11.44 2.45 3.84
C ALA A 51 -12.63 2.35 4.80
N ARG A 52 -12.86 1.16 5.36
CA ARG A 52 -13.91 0.92 6.36
C ARG A 52 -13.68 1.72 7.64
N VAL A 53 -12.45 1.74 8.18
CA VAL A 53 -12.11 2.49 9.39
C VAL A 53 -12.36 3.99 9.21
N MET A 54 -12.10 4.52 8.00
CA MET A 54 -12.32 5.92 7.64
C MET A 54 -13.77 6.23 7.23
N GLY A 55 -14.68 5.24 7.24
CA GLY A 55 -16.08 5.42 6.86
C GLY A 55 -16.32 5.55 5.35
N TYR A 56 -15.34 5.21 4.50
CA TYR A 56 -15.54 5.17 3.06
C TYR A 56 -16.30 3.91 2.66
N THR A 57 -17.42 4.09 1.98
CA THR A 57 -18.29 3.02 1.46
C THR A 57 -18.16 2.84 -0.05
N ASP A 58 -17.48 3.78 -0.72
CA ASP A 58 -17.36 3.86 -2.17
C ASP A 58 -16.01 3.34 -2.70
N ARG A 59 -15.09 2.84 -1.86
CA ARG A 59 -13.78 2.34 -2.29
C ARG A 59 -13.18 1.31 -1.34
N GLY A 60 -12.03 0.77 -1.73
CA GLY A 60 -11.26 -0.23 -0.97
C GLY A 60 -11.61 -1.67 -1.35
N ARG A 61 -12.52 -1.86 -2.31
CA ARG A 61 -12.94 -3.18 -2.82
C ARG A 61 -13.14 -3.11 -4.32
N ILE A 62 -12.89 -4.23 -5.00
CA ILE A 62 -13.22 -4.42 -6.41
C ILE A 62 -14.61 -5.05 -6.48
N ALA A 63 -15.62 -4.22 -6.69
CA ALA A 63 -17.01 -4.67 -6.82
C ALA A 63 -17.83 -3.64 -7.65
N PRO A 64 -18.91 -4.08 -8.32
CA PRO A 64 -19.81 -3.15 -9.00
C PRO A 64 -20.30 -2.03 -8.08
N GLY A 65 -20.36 -0.80 -8.59
CA GLY A 65 -20.77 0.39 -7.84
C GLY A 65 -19.69 1.01 -6.94
N GLN A 66 -18.52 0.39 -6.81
CA GLN A 66 -17.35 1.00 -6.17
C GLN A 66 -16.62 1.93 -7.15
N ARG A 67 -15.93 2.93 -6.61
CA ARG A 67 -15.03 3.81 -7.35
C ARG A 67 -13.88 3.00 -7.94
N ALA A 68 -13.56 3.27 -9.19
CA ALA A 68 -12.44 2.67 -9.91
C ALA A 68 -11.09 3.28 -9.50
N ASP A 69 -10.74 3.14 -8.21
CA ASP A 69 -9.38 3.38 -7.69
C ASP A 69 -8.66 2.03 -7.64
N LEU A 70 -7.86 1.73 -8.67
CA LEU A 70 -7.27 0.41 -8.90
C LEU A 70 -5.75 0.53 -9.14
N VAL A 71 -5.02 -0.50 -8.75
CA VAL A 71 -3.59 -0.65 -9.06
C VAL A 71 -3.39 -2.00 -9.72
N LEU A 72 -2.86 -2.01 -10.95
CA LEU A 72 -2.47 -3.23 -11.63
C LEU A 72 -1.03 -3.58 -11.26
N LEU A 73 -0.81 -4.82 -10.86
CA LEU A 73 0.47 -5.35 -10.43
C LEU A 73 0.88 -6.51 -11.33
N ASN A 74 2.19 -6.69 -11.56
CA ASN A 74 2.71 -7.92 -12.15
C ASN A 74 2.85 -9.04 -11.10
N ASP A 75 3.33 -10.22 -11.51
CA ASP A 75 3.54 -11.39 -10.63
C ASP A 75 4.53 -11.12 -9.48
N ASP A 76 5.41 -10.13 -9.68
CA ASP A 76 6.32 -9.65 -8.65
C ASP A 76 5.72 -8.57 -7.74
N TYR A 77 4.45 -8.22 -7.87
CA TYR A 77 3.78 -7.14 -7.14
C TYR A 77 4.37 -5.75 -7.43
N GLN A 78 4.97 -5.53 -8.61
CA GLN A 78 5.38 -4.21 -9.08
C GLN A 78 4.23 -3.52 -9.81
N ILE A 79 4.05 -2.23 -9.57
CA ILE A 79 3.02 -1.41 -10.22
C ILE A 79 3.28 -1.35 -11.72
N GLN A 80 2.31 -1.85 -12.49
CA GLN A 80 2.22 -1.67 -13.94
C GLN A 80 1.40 -0.42 -14.26
N HIS A 81 0.20 -0.32 -13.67
CA HIS A 81 -0.71 0.78 -13.91
C HIS A 81 -1.41 1.26 -12.64
N VAL A 82 -1.82 2.52 -12.65
CA VAL A 82 -2.67 3.14 -11.62
C VAL A 82 -3.86 3.78 -12.29
N ILE A 83 -5.05 3.40 -11.84
CA ILE A 83 -6.33 3.96 -12.27
C ILE A 83 -6.90 4.73 -11.07
N TRP A 84 -7.21 6.00 -11.27
CA TRP A 84 -7.80 6.85 -10.24
C TRP A 84 -9.13 7.38 -10.72
N LYS A 85 -10.22 7.04 -10.01
CA LYS A 85 -11.59 7.39 -10.39
C LYS A 85 -11.95 7.00 -11.84
N GLY A 86 -11.38 5.91 -12.34
CA GLY A 86 -11.59 5.43 -13.71
C GLY A 86 -10.62 5.96 -14.75
N GLU A 87 -9.76 6.93 -14.41
CA GLU A 87 -8.77 7.49 -15.32
C GLU A 87 -7.41 6.78 -15.14
N LEU A 88 -6.79 6.36 -16.24
CA LEU A 88 -5.45 5.80 -16.23
C LEU A 88 -4.42 6.94 -16.03
N ILE A 89 -3.71 6.94 -14.91
CA ILE A 89 -2.72 7.99 -14.57
C ILE A 89 -1.27 7.50 -14.60
N LYS A 90 -1.07 6.18 -14.65
CA LYS A 90 0.21 5.51 -14.85
C LYS A 90 -0.05 4.17 -15.50
#